data_AF-A0A842N915-F1
#
_entry.id   AF-A0A842N915-F1
#
_cell.length_a   1.000
_cell.length_b   1.000
_cell.length_c   1.000
_cell.angle_alpha   90.00
_cell.angle_beta   90.00
_cell.angle_gamma   90.00
#
_symmetry.space_group_name_H-M   'P 1'
#
loop_
_entity.id
_entity.type
_entity.pdbx_description
1 polymer ?
#
loop_
_entity_poly.entity_id
_entity_poly.type
_entity_poly.pdbx_seq_one_letter_code
_entity_poly.pdbx_strand_id
1 'polypeptide(L)'
;MNVRDLCYYHFGWLGKGLSSIFQGFEKDLDSAYMKIHPEVYLSILGFVSLISFFASILVGILMFVGMIPSLPFLPSRGLLFSPMILVIPLLVLVLGVLYPKTAASNRVAGLKIEIPYASMYISTMTSGGLSPYESILRLRKMDLLPNMMDEVGRIDIIVKSQGVDPNKAMEQAAKVIDMKDYKELLLGYASTVRTGGDTLNYLFNQTESMFRTMSTRIKTLGENMGMLMEAYTIIGILGVLGIFLIFVVGMALPGMGMSLSPAQFFLFSFIILPMLSVVFIYFADAAQISYPISNWKTYSVFALCLPFSALIGSQLTLPAFSESFLIFPPLYNLLLWLRDLIHLSEGTEAALGLAITLILVALPGAIADMYYIGREGKILDGINNFLRDLVETRKSGLAPERCIHALAGRDYGAFSKYLETISMKIHWGYPLRKIFVE
;
A
#
# COMPACT_ATOMS: atom_id res chain seq x y z
N MET A 1 -32.85 0.44 -3.02
CA MET A 1 -32.22 -0.86 -2.68
C MET A 1 -30.72 -0.69 -2.80
N ASN A 2 -29.94 -1.07 -1.78
CA ASN A 2 -28.49 -1.03 -1.87
C ASN A 2 -28.03 -2.05 -2.92
N VAL A 3 -26.91 -1.78 -3.61
CA VAL A 3 -26.34 -2.68 -4.64
C VAL A 3 -26.15 -4.10 -4.09
N ARG A 4 -25.82 -4.21 -2.79
CA ARG A 4 -25.64 -5.47 -2.05
C ARG A 4 -26.92 -6.31 -2.00
N ASP A 5 -28.06 -5.68 -1.76
CA ASP A 5 -29.36 -6.37 -1.64
C ASP A 5 -29.86 -6.85 -3.00
N LEU A 6 -29.58 -6.08 -4.05
CA LEU A 6 -29.94 -6.42 -5.43
C LEU A 6 -29.13 -7.63 -5.93
N CYS A 7 -27.83 -7.65 -5.64
CA CYS A 7 -26.95 -8.78 -5.94
C CYS A 7 -27.37 -10.05 -5.19
N TYR A 8 -27.68 -9.97 -3.90
CA TYR A 8 -28.12 -11.14 -3.14
C TYR A 8 -29.48 -11.68 -3.64
N TYR A 9 -30.41 -10.78 -3.96
CA TYR A 9 -31.73 -11.17 -4.45
C TYR A 9 -31.68 -11.91 -5.80
N HIS A 10 -30.86 -11.46 -6.75
CA HIS A 10 -30.77 -12.09 -8.08
C HIS A 10 -29.74 -13.23 -8.16
N PHE A 11 -28.66 -13.18 -7.37
CA PHE A 11 -27.53 -14.11 -7.46
C PHE A 11 -27.33 -14.97 -6.21
N GLY A 12 -28.29 -15.01 -5.28
CA GLY A 12 -28.21 -15.83 -4.06
C GLY A 12 -28.04 -17.33 -4.32
N TRP A 13 -28.47 -17.83 -5.50
CA TRP A 13 -28.24 -19.23 -5.90
C TRP A 13 -26.75 -19.52 -6.18
N LEU A 14 -26.04 -18.57 -6.80
CA LEU A 14 -24.59 -18.63 -7.04
C LEU A 14 -23.82 -18.50 -5.72
N GLY A 15 -24.23 -17.57 -4.85
CA GLY A 15 -23.63 -17.39 -3.52
C GLY A 15 -23.69 -18.65 -2.64
N LYS A 16 -24.84 -19.36 -2.66
CA LYS A 16 -25.01 -20.63 -1.94
C LYS A 16 -24.20 -21.79 -2.54
N GLY A 17 -24.07 -21.84 -3.86
CA GLY A 17 -23.18 -22.80 -4.53
C GLY A 17 -21.72 -22.59 -4.14
N LEU A 18 -21.25 -21.35 -4.21
CA LEU A 18 -19.87 -20.97 -3.85
C LEU A 18 -19.57 -21.17 -2.36
N SER A 19 -20.51 -20.90 -1.45
CA SER A 19 -20.28 -21.07 0.00
C SER A 19 -20.08 -22.53 0.41
N SER A 20 -20.70 -23.47 -0.32
CA SER A 20 -20.50 -24.91 -0.09
C SER A 20 -19.10 -25.41 -0.51
N ILE A 21 -18.47 -24.75 -1.49
CA ILE A 21 -17.12 -25.08 -1.98
C ILE A 21 -16.05 -24.47 -1.06
N PHE A 22 -16.28 -23.26 -0.54
CA PHE A 22 -15.32 -22.53 0.30
C PHE A 22 -15.68 -22.61 1.79
N GLN A 23 -15.63 -23.81 2.36
CA GLN A 23 -15.84 -24.03 3.81
C GLN A 23 -14.68 -23.40 4.60
N GLY A 24 -14.95 -22.29 5.29
CA GLY A 24 -13.95 -21.52 6.07
C GLY A 24 -13.92 -20.03 5.78
N PHE A 25 -14.61 -19.57 4.74
CA PHE A 25 -14.66 -18.18 4.30
C PHE A 25 -15.21 -17.20 5.36
N GLU A 26 -16.07 -17.69 6.27
CA GLU A 26 -16.60 -16.90 7.39
C GLU A 26 -15.49 -16.45 8.36
N LYS A 27 -14.54 -17.33 8.67
CA LYS A 27 -13.39 -16.99 9.53
C LYS A 27 -12.49 -15.94 8.88
N ASP A 28 -12.32 -16.01 7.56
CA ASP A 28 -11.52 -15.04 6.81
C ASP A 28 -12.18 -13.66 6.77
N LEU A 29 -13.51 -13.60 6.59
CA LEU A 29 -14.28 -12.36 6.64
C LEU A 29 -14.29 -11.72 8.03
N ASP A 30 -14.48 -12.53 9.09
CA ASP A 30 -14.43 -12.06 10.47
C ASP A 30 -13.04 -11.54 10.85
N SER A 31 -11.98 -12.26 10.43
CA SER A 31 -10.59 -11.84 10.63
C SER A 31 -10.28 -10.55 9.89
N ALA A 32 -10.85 -10.36 8.70
CA ALA A 32 -10.76 -9.12 7.92
C ALA A 32 -11.64 -7.98 8.44
N TYR A 33 -12.42 -8.19 9.51
CA TYR A 33 -13.40 -7.22 10.04
C TYR A 33 -14.42 -6.76 8.98
N MET A 34 -14.72 -7.61 8.00
CA MET A 34 -15.73 -7.32 6.98
C MET A 34 -17.11 -7.65 7.53
N LYS A 35 -17.90 -6.61 7.84
CA LYS A 35 -19.29 -6.72 8.35
C LYS A 35 -20.29 -7.11 7.26
N ILE A 36 -20.00 -8.18 6.52
CA ILE A 36 -20.82 -8.67 5.40
C ILE A 36 -20.98 -10.17 5.59
N HIS A 37 -22.21 -10.66 5.51
CA HIS A 37 -22.47 -12.10 5.55
C HIS A 37 -21.76 -12.82 4.39
N PRO A 38 -21.14 -14.00 4.63
CA PRO A 38 -20.41 -14.76 3.62
C PRO A 38 -21.18 -14.96 2.32
N GLU A 39 -22.47 -15.29 2.42
CA GLU A 39 -23.33 -15.53 1.25
C GLU A 39 -23.55 -14.27 0.40
N VAL A 40 -23.65 -13.10 1.03
CA VAL A 40 -23.84 -11.82 0.33
C VAL A 40 -22.58 -11.44 -0.43
N TYR A 41 -21.40 -11.64 0.19
CA TYR A 41 -20.12 -11.37 -0.46
C TYR A 41 -19.90 -12.27 -1.68
N LEU A 42 -20.15 -13.58 -1.55
CA LEU A 42 -20.00 -14.54 -2.64
C LEU A 42 -21.01 -14.27 -3.78
N SER A 43 -22.21 -13.80 -3.45
CA SER A 43 -23.20 -13.38 -4.46
C SER A 43 -22.74 -12.16 -5.26
N ILE A 44 -22.11 -11.17 -4.60
CA ILE A 44 -21.51 -10.00 -5.27
C ILE A 44 -20.36 -10.43 -6.19
N LEU A 45 -19.51 -11.33 -5.71
CA LEU A 45 -18.37 -11.83 -6.47
C LEU A 45 -18.81 -12.62 -7.72
N GLY A 46 -19.86 -13.43 -7.60
CA GLY A 46 -20.50 -14.09 -8.74
C GLY A 46 -21.03 -13.10 -9.78
N PHE A 47 -21.69 -12.01 -9.33
CA PHE A 47 -22.18 -10.96 -10.20
C PHE A 47 -21.04 -10.22 -10.95
N VAL A 48 -19.96 -9.88 -10.26
CA VAL A 48 -18.80 -9.21 -10.87
C VAL A 48 -18.09 -10.11 -11.88
N SER A 49 -17.92 -11.40 -11.57
CA SER A 49 -17.38 -12.38 -12.50
C SER A 49 -18.23 -12.47 -13.78
N LEU A 50 -19.56 -12.45 -13.64
CA LEU A 50 -20.48 -12.51 -14.76
C LEU A 50 -20.47 -11.24 -15.64
N ILE A 51 -20.34 -10.05 -15.03
CA ILE A 51 -20.08 -8.80 -15.79
C ILE A 51 -18.75 -8.89 -16.56
N SER A 52 -17.69 -9.39 -15.90
CA SER A 52 -16.37 -9.51 -16.54
C SER A 52 -16.39 -10.50 -17.72
N PHE A 53 -17.21 -11.54 -17.65
CA PHE A 53 -17.44 -12.47 -18.76
C PHE A 53 -18.09 -11.77 -19.97
N PHE A 54 -19.18 -11.02 -19.75
CA PHE A 54 -19.82 -10.26 -20.84
C PHE A 54 -18.92 -9.17 -21.44
N ALA A 55 -18.15 -8.47 -20.60
CA ALA A 55 -17.18 -7.49 -21.07
C ALA A 55 -16.07 -8.16 -21.93
N SER A 56 -15.58 -9.32 -21.51
CA SER A 56 -14.56 -10.07 -22.26
C SER A 56 -15.07 -10.53 -23.63
N ILE A 57 -16.34 -10.95 -23.72
CA ILE A 57 -17.00 -11.27 -24.99
C ILE A 57 -17.10 -10.03 -25.89
N LEU A 58 -17.53 -8.89 -25.34
CA LEU A 58 -17.66 -7.64 -26.11
C LEU A 58 -16.32 -7.20 -26.72
N VAL A 59 -15.25 -7.24 -25.93
CA VAL A 59 -13.89 -6.93 -26.40
C VAL A 59 -13.44 -7.93 -27.48
N GLY A 60 -13.73 -9.22 -27.30
CA GLY A 60 -13.47 -10.25 -28.31
C GLY A 60 -14.18 -9.97 -29.64
N ILE A 61 -15.44 -9.52 -29.60
CA ILE A 61 -16.21 -9.15 -30.80
C ILE A 61 -15.61 -7.91 -31.47
N LEU A 62 -15.25 -6.86 -30.71
CA LEU A 62 -14.62 -5.65 -31.23
C LEU A 62 -13.27 -5.92 -31.93
N MET A 63 -12.47 -6.83 -31.36
CA MET A 63 -11.23 -7.32 -31.96
C MET A 63 -11.51 -8.08 -33.27
N PHE A 64 -12.54 -8.93 -33.30
CA PHE A 64 -12.92 -9.70 -34.48
C PHE A 64 -13.40 -8.81 -35.65
N VAL A 65 -14.15 -7.74 -35.36
CA VAL A 65 -14.66 -6.77 -36.34
C VAL A 65 -13.55 -5.86 -36.90
N GLY A 66 -12.35 -5.87 -36.29
CA GLY A 66 -11.19 -5.14 -36.80
C GLY A 66 -11.17 -3.64 -36.47
N MET A 67 -11.98 -3.19 -35.51
CA MET A 67 -11.97 -1.80 -35.02
C MET A 67 -10.77 -1.49 -34.11
N ILE A 68 -10.07 -2.52 -33.63
CA ILE A 68 -8.85 -2.40 -32.84
C ILE A 68 -7.68 -2.87 -33.72
N PRO A 69 -6.62 -2.04 -33.92
CA PRO A 69 -5.48 -2.43 -34.75
C PRO A 69 -4.81 -3.70 -34.19
N SER A 70 -4.46 -4.62 -35.09
CA SER A 70 -3.84 -5.88 -34.69
C SER A 70 -2.49 -5.62 -34.05
N LEU A 71 -2.39 -5.88 -32.74
CA LEU A 71 -1.12 -5.85 -32.03
C LEU A 71 -0.25 -6.99 -32.56
N PRO A 72 0.95 -6.72 -33.11
CA PRO A 72 1.78 -7.72 -33.80
C PRO A 72 2.27 -8.87 -32.88
N PHE A 73 2.11 -8.72 -31.56
CA PHE A 73 2.49 -9.70 -30.54
C PHE A 73 1.32 -10.54 -30.00
N LEU A 74 0.07 -10.18 -30.31
CA LEU A 74 -1.11 -10.99 -29.97
C LEU A 74 -1.49 -11.83 -31.19
N PRO A 75 -1.75 -13.15 -31.06
CA PRO A 75 -2.18 -13.98 -32.18
C PRO A 75 -3.48 -13.43 -32.76
N SER A 76 -3.36 -12.73 -33.89
CA SER A 76 -4.29 -11.66 -34.23
C SER A 76 -5.57 -12.13 -34.90
N ARG A 77 -5.70 -13.42 -35.28
CA ARG A 77 -6.90 -13.92 -35.97
C ARG A 77 -7.13 -15.42 -35.73
N GLY A 78 -8.03 -15.76 -34.79
CA GLY A 78 -8.64 -17.09 -34.66
C GLY A 78 -8.33 -17.85 -33.36
N LEU A 79 -9.34 -18.61 -32.88
CA LEU A 79 -9.44 -19.63 -31.80
C LEU A 79 -8.62 -19.49 -30.49
N LEU A 80 -7.41 -18.93 -30.50
CA LEU A 80 -6.53 -18.71 -29.35
C LEU A 80 -6.97 -17.56 -28.43
N PHE A 81 -7.86 -16.66 -28.89
CA PHE A 81 -8.51 -15.66 -28.02
C PHE A 81 -9.68 -16.26 -27.21
N SER A 82 -10.25 -17.38 -27.67
CA SER A 82 -11.34 -18.11 -27.00
C SER A 82 -11.03 -18.47 -25.54
N PRO A 83 -9.85 -19.01 -25.18
CA PRO A 83 -9.53 -19.29 -23.78
C PRO A 83 -9.44 -18.03 -22.91
N MET A 84 -9.00 -16.88 -23.43
CA MET A 84 -8.89 -15.64 -22.63
C MET A 84 -10.26 -15.15 -22.12
N ILE A 85 -11.33 -15.38 -22.88
CA ILE A 85 -12.71 -15.03 -22.50
C ILE A 85 -13.15 -15.77 -21.24
N LEU A 86 -12.68 -17.01 -21.04
CA LEU A 86 -12.98 -17.82 -19.86
C LEU A 86 -11.99 -17.57 -18.71
N VAL A 87 -10.73 -17.26 -19.04
CA VAL A 87 -9.68 -17.02 -18.03
C VAL A 87 -9.95 -15.76 -17.22
N ILE A 88 -10.37 -14.66 -17.84
CA ILE A 88 -10.63 -13.38 -17.15
C ILE A 88 -11.68 -13.51 -16.01
N PRO A 89 -12.90 -14.03 -16.25
CA PRO A 89 -13.90 -14.16 -15.19
C PRO A 89 -13.51 -15.17 -14.12
N LEU A 90 -12.79 -16.23 -14.48
CA LEU A 90 -12.21 -17.18 -13.53
C LEU A 90 -11.17 -16.49 -12.64
N LEU A 91 -10.31 -15.67 -13.22
CA LEU A 91 -9.28 -14.91 -12.51
C LEU A 91 -9.92 -13.91 -11.54
N VAL A 92 -10.96 -13.19 -11.97
CA VAL A 92 -11.75 -12.31 -11.10
C VAL A 92 -12.34 -13.08 -9.92
N LEU A 93 -12.86 -14.29 -10.15
CA LEU A 93 -13.42 -15.14 -9.10
C LEU A 93 -12.33 -15.57 -8.10
N VAL A 94 -11.20 -16.09 -8.60
CA VAL A 94 -10.06 -16.52 -7.77
C VAL A 94 -9.49 -15.36 -6.95
N LEU A 95 -9.23 -14.21 -7.58
CA LEU A 95 -8.72 -13.03 -6.88
C LEU A 95 -9.72 -12.51 -5.84
N GLY A 96 -11.02 -12.51 -6.16
CA GLY A 96 -12.04 -12.08 -5.22
C GLY A 96 -12.18 -12.98 -4.00
N VAL A 97 -11.96 -14.30 -4.14
CA VAL A 97 -11.96 -15.23 -3.00
C VAL A 97 -10.69 -15.06 -2.16
N LEU A 98 -9.55 -14.73 -2.78
CA LEU A 98 -8.31 -14.44 -2.08
C LEU A 98 -8.32 -13.07 -1.39
N TYR A 99 -9.18 -12.15 -1.81
CA TYR A 99 -9.21 -10.77 -1.31
C TYR A 99 -9.50 -10.67 0.21
N PRO A 100 -10.49 -11.35 0.80
CA PRO A 100 -10.68 -11.30 2.25
C PRO A 100 -9.49 -11.85 3.02
N LYS A 101 -8.84 -12.89 2.50
CA LYS A 101 -7.63 -13.46 3.12
C LYS A 101 -6.47 -12.47 3.11
N THR A 102 -6.25 -11.77 1.99
CA THR A 102 -5.22 -10.72 1.93
C THR A 102 -5.59 -9.51 2.79
N ALA A 103 -6.86 -9.12 2.84
CA ALA A 103 -7.35 -8.05 3.70
C ALA A 103 -7.19 -8.38 5.20
N ALA A 104 -7.50 -9.62 5.62
CA ALA A 104 -7.26 -10.10 6.98
C ALA A 104 -5.76 -10.06 7.32
N SER A 105 -4.91 -10.54 6.41
CA SER A 105 -3.46 -10.49 6.57
C SER A 105 -2.96 -9.05 6.70
N ASN A 106 -3.46 -8.13 5.87
CA ASN A 106 -3.09 -6.72 5.90
C ASN A 106 -3.54 -6.04 7.19
N ARG A 107 -4.74 -6.36 7.71
CA ARG A 107 -5.22 -5.87 9.01
C ARG A 107 -4.31 -6.35 10.15
N VAL A 108 -3.96 -7.63 10.18
CA VAL A 108 -3.06 -8.18 11.21
C VAL A 108 -1.67 -7.55 11.10
N ALA A 109 -1.16 -7.35 9.89
CA ALA A 109 0.10 -6.65 9.65
C ALA A 109 0.05 -5.19 10.14
N GLY A 110 -1.02 -4.47 9.85
CA GLY A 110 -1.26 -3.10 10.32
C GLY A 110 -1.34 -3.02 11.85
N LEU A 111 -2.13 -3.90 12.46
CA LEU A 111 -2.23 -4.02 13.92
C LEU A 111 -0.86 -4.26 14.57
N LYS A 112 -0.03 -5.13 13.97
CA LYS A 112 1.32 -5.45 14.45
C LYS A 112 2.25 -4.23 14.49
N ILE A 113 2.01 -3.25 13.62
CA ILE A 113 2.78 -1.99 13.57
C ILE A 113 2.20 -0.99 14.55
N GLU A 114 0.87 -0.95 14.71
CA GLU A 114 0.17 0.01 15.57
C GLU A 114 0.28 -0.31 17.06
N ILE A 115 0.36 -1.58 17.46
CA ILE A 115 0.30 -1.95 18.89
C ILE A 115 1.44 -1.38 19.73
N PRO A 116 2.72 -1.35 19.30
CA PRO A 116 3.77 -0.70 20.10
C PRO A 116 3.43 0.76 20.43
N TYR A 117 2.87 1.50 19.46
CA TYR A 117 2.41 2.88 19.66
C TYR A 117 1.17 2.96 20.55
N ALA A 118 0.20 2.06 20.35
CA ALA A 118 -0.98 1.95 21.21
C ALA A 118 -0.59 1.63 22.67
N SER A 119 0.36 0.72 22.88
CA SER A 119 0.89 0.33 24.18
C SER A 119 1.57 1.50 24.87
N MET A 120 2.36 2.30 24.14
CA MET A 120 2.95 3.53 24.67
C MET A 120 1.89 4.54 25.09
N TYR A 121 0.86 4.72 24.27
CA TYR A 121 -0.27 5.59 24.59
C TYR A 121 -1.01 5.13 25.85
N ILE A 122 -1.31 3.83 25.96
CA ILE A 122 -1.96 3.22 27.12
C ILE A 122 -1.09 3.41 28.37
N SER A 123 0.22 3.15 28.27
CA SER A 123 1.18 3.33 29.36
C SER A 123 1.22 4.78 29.86
N THR A 124 1.24 5.74 28.93
CA THR A 124 1.27 7.18 29.23
C THR A 124 -0.05 7.67 29.84
N MET A 125 -1.19 7.17 29.38
CA MET A 125 -2.49 7.51 29.97
C MET A 125 -2.64 6.91 31.36
N THR A 126 -2.13 5.69 31.55
CA THR A 126 -2.14 5.00 32.85
C THR A 126 -1.26 5.70 33.86
N SER A 127 -0.09 6.21 33.45
CA SER A 127 0.75 7.04 34.32
C SER A 127 0.09 8.37 34.71
N GLY A 128 -0.83 8.87 33.88
CA GLY A 128 -1.73 9.98 34.20
C GLY A 128 -2.88 9.64 35.16
N GLY A 129 -2.92 8.41 35.71
CA GLY A 129 -3.92 7.98 36.70
C GLY A 129 -5.21 7.39 36.11
N LEU A 130 -5.28 7.19 34.80
CA LEU A 130 -6.40 6.46 34.19
C LEU A 130 -6.23 4.96 34.41
N SER A 131 -7.35 4.26 34.58
CA SER A 131 -7.30 2.80 34.52
C SER A 131 -6.88 2.37 33.09
N PRO A 132 -6.13 1.28 32.92
CA PRO A 132 -5.69 0.89 31.58
C PRO A 132 -6.84 0.53 30.63
N TYR A 133 -7.97 0.06 31.15
CA TYR A 133 -9.17 -0.13 30.34
C TYR A 133 -9.72 1.20 29.81
N GLU A 134 -9.79 2.24 30.64
CA GLU A 134 -10.17 3.59 30.19
C GLU A 134 -9.15 4.16 29.18
N SER A 135 -7.86 3.88 29.40
CA SER A 135 -6.79 4.25 28.47
C SER A 135 -6.97 3.57 27.09
N ILE A 136 -7.34 2.28 27.07
CA ILE A 136 -7.67 1.54 25.86
C ILE A 136 -8.89 2.18 25.17
N LEU A 137 -9.97 2.46 25.89
CA LEU A 137 -11.19 3.06 25.32
C LEU A 137 -10.96 4.41 24.64
N ARG A 138 -9.94 5.17 25.05
CA ARG A 138 -9.56 6.43 24.38
C ARG A 138 -9.02 6.23 22.97
N LEU A 139 -8.40 5.08 22.67
CA LEU A 139 -7.91 4.77 21.32
C LEU A 139 -9.04 4.65 20.29
N ARG A 140 -10.29 4.42 20.73
CA ARG A 140 -11.46 4.38 19.83
C ARG A 140 -11.73 5.70 19.10
N LYS A 141 -11.13 6.81 19.54
CA LYS A 141 -11.26 8.13 18.92
C LYS A 141 -9.96 8.63 18.29
N MET A 142 -8.97 7.76 18.15
CA MET A 142 -7.64 8.13 17.65
C MET A 142 -7.52 7.74 16.17
N ASP A 143 -7.64 8.73 15.29
CA ASP A 143 -7.63 8.51 13.84
C ASP A 143 -6.26 8.03 13.30
N LEU A 144 -5.20 8.13 14.10
CA LEU A 144 -3.84 7.73 13.74
C LEU A 144 -3.61 6.22 13.79
N LEU A 145 -4.44 5.46 14.52
CA LEU A 145 -4.29 4.02 14.73
C LEU A 145 -5.60 3.29 14.35
N PRO A 146 -5.94 3.23 13.05
CA PRO A 146 -7.24 2.73 12.59
C PRO A 146 -7.46 1.24 12.92
N ASN A 147 -6.45 0.39 12.78
CA ASN A 147 -6.60 -1.03 13.06
C ASN A 147 -6.80 -1.28 14.56
N MET A 148 -6.11 -0.51 15.40
CA MET A 148 -6.29 -0.54 16.85
C MET A 148 -7.64 0.05 17.27
N MET A 149 -8.14 1.09 16.60
CA MET A 149 -9.47 1.66 16.83
C MET A 149 -10.57 0.61 16.65
N ASP A 150 -10.52 -0.14 15.54
CA ASP A 150 -11.48 -1.23 15.27
C ASP A 150 -11.38 -2.33 16.34
N GLU A 151 -10.16 -2.64 16.76
CA GLU A 151 -9.90 -3.66 17.77
C GLU A 151 -10.37 -3.25 19.17
N VAL A 152 -10.14 -2.00 19.58
CA VAL A 152 -10.73 -1.44 20.80
C VAL A 152 -12.26 -1.42 20.70
N GLY A 153 -12.81 -1.09 19.53
CA GLY A 153 -14.24 -1.17 19.28
C GLY A 153 -14.79 -2.58 19.51
N ARG A 154 -14.06 -3.61 19.05
CA ARG A 154 -14.40 -5.02 19.30
C ARG A 154 -14.40 -5.35 20.80
N ILE A 155 -13.38 -4.92 21.54
CA ILE A 155 -13.30 -5.12 23.00
C ILE A 155 -14.48 -4.44 23.72
N ASP A 156 -14.81 -3.19 23.37
CA ASP A 156 -15.95 -2.45 23.94
C ASP A 156 -17.30 -3.12 23.63
N ILE A 157 -17.47 -3.66 22.42
CA ILE A 157 -18.66 -4.43 22.04
C ILE A 157 -18.76 -5.70 22.89
N ILE A 158 -17.66 -6.44 23.12
CA ILE A 158 -17.68 -7.65 23.95
C ILE A 158 -18.16 -7.32 25.37
N VAL A 159 -17.61 -6.28 25.99
CA VAL A 159 -18.02 -5.83 27.33
C VAL A 159 -19.51 -5.49 27.37
N LYS A 160 -19.99 -4.69 26.42
CA LYS A 160 -21.39 -4.21 26.41
C LYS A 160 -22.41 -5.26 26.02
N SER A 161 -22.09 -6.12 25.06
CA SER A 161 -23.01 -7.13 24.55
C SER A 161 -23.11 -8.35 25.46
N GLN A 162 -21.99 -8.77 26.05
CA GLN A 162 -21.96 -9.97 26.91
C GLN A 162 -22.09 -9.64 28.40
N GLY A 163 -21.99 -8.37 28.79
CA GLY A 163 -22.04 -7.96 30.20
C GLY A 163 -20.87 -8.51 31.03
N VAL A 164 -19.75 -8.85 30.39
CA VAL A 164 -18.55 -9.39 31.05
C VAL A 164 -17.66 -8.26 31.58
N ASP A 165 -16.84 -8.56 32.58
CA ASP A 165 -15.89 -7.59 33.10
C ASP A 165 -14.81 -7.24 32.05
N PRO A 166 -14.25 -6.02 32.08
CA PRO A 166 -13.25 -5.58 31.12
C PRO A 166 -12.01 -6.47 31.02
N ASN A 167 -11.54 -7.05 32.13
CA ASN A 167 -10.35 -7.90 32.14
C ASN A 167 -10.62 -9.21 31.40
N LYS A 168 -11.79 -9.82 31.65
CA LYS A 168 -12.24 -11.02 30.93
C LYS A 168 -12.53 -10.74 29.46
N ALA A 169 -13.04 -9.57 29.10
CA ALA A 169 -13.18 -9.16 27.71
C ALA A 169 -11.83 -9.05 26.99
N MET A 170 -10.81 -8.49 27.66
CA MET A 170 -9.44 -8.44 27.14
C MET A 170 -8.85 -9.85 26.98
N GLU A 171 -9.06 -10.76 27.93
CA GLU A 171 -8.64 -12.16 27.79
C GLU A 171 -9.31 -12.88 26.61
N GLN A 172 -10.60 -12.64 26.39
CA GLN A 172 -11.32 -13.17 25.24
C GLN A 172 -10.80 -12.58 23.93
N ALA A 173 -10.57 -11.27 23.89
CA ALA A 173 -10.06 -10.58 22.71
C ALA A 173 -8.66 -11.08 22.32
N ALA A 174 -7.77 -11.27 23.30
CA ALA A 174 -6.42 -11.81 23.14
C ALA A 174 -6.39 -13.20 22.50
N LYS A 175 -7.39 -14.05 22.75
CA LYS A 175 -7.46 -15.41 22.19
C LYS A 175 -7.80 -15.45 20.70
N VAL A 176 -8.40 -14.38 20.18
CA VAL A 176 -8.88 -14.33 18.78
C VAL A 176 -7.77 -13.96 17.80
N ILE A 177 -6.88 -13.03 18.18
CA ILE A 177 -5.81 -12.56 17.29
C ILE A 177 -4.54 -13.35 17.59
N ASP A 178 -4.01 -14.07 16.60
CA ASP A 178 -2.77 -14.83 16.75
C ASP A 178 -1.53 -13.93 16.64
N MET A 179 -1.32 -13.09 17.65
CA MET A 179 -0.14 -12.26 17.73
C MET A 179 0.41 -12.21 19.16
N LYS A 180 1.67 -12.64 19.30
CA LYS A 180 2.37 -12.73 20.58
C LYS A 180 2.32 -11.42 21.36
N ASP A 181 2.75 -10.32 20.76
CA ASP A 181 2.86 -9.02 21.45
C ASP A 181 1.50 -8.51 21.97
N TYR A 182 0.42 -8.78 21.23
CA TYR A 182 -0.95 -8.42 21.63
C TYR A 182 -1.48 -9.31 22.74
N LYS A 183 -1.26 -10.63 22.62
CA LYS A 183 -1.61 -11.61 23.65
C LYS A 183 -0.90 -11.27 24.96
N GLU A 184 0.40 -11.01 24.90
CA GLU A 184 1.19 -10.63 26.07
C GLU A 184 0.66 -9.33 26.67
N LEU A 185 0.50 -8.26 25.89
CA LEU A 185 0.00 -6.97 26.38
C LEU A 185 -1.32 -7.10 27.14
N LEU A 186 -2.33 -7.76 26.56
CA LEU A 186 -3.65 -7.87 27.16
C LEU A 186 -3.72 -8.88 28.32
N LEU A 187 -3.12 -10.07 28.15
CA LEU A 187 -3.16 -11.12 29.17
C LEU A 187 -2.27 -10.77 30.36
N GLY A 188 -1.08 -10.22 30.09
CA GLY A 188 -0.16 -9.77 31.13
C GLY A 188 -0.73 -8.61 31.93
N TYR A 189 -1.47 -7.71 31.28
CA TYR A 189 -2.24 -6.68 31.98
C TYR A 189 -3.35 -7.30 32.86
N ALA A 190 -4.24 -8.12 32.29
CA ALA A 190 -5.36 -8.72 33.03
C ALA A 190 -4.87 -9.53 34.23
N SER A 191 -3.75 -10.25 34.06
CA SER A 191 -3.07 -10.98 35.12
C SER A 191 -2.53 -10.05 36.20
N THR A 192 -1.78 -9.01 35.84
CA THR A 192 -1.17 -8.06 36.79
C THR A 192 -2.23 -7.31 37.61
N VAL A 193 -3.35 -6.91 37.00
CA VAL A 193 -4.48 -6.32 37.73
C VAL A 193 -5.08 -7.31 38.72
N ARG A 194 -5.33 -8.55 38.27
CA ARG A 194 -5.97 -9.57 39.11
C ARG A 194 -5.09 -9.97 40.30
N THR A 195 -3.77 -9.96 40.14
CA THR A 195 -2.81 -10.26 41.22
C THR A 195 -2.47 -9.04 42.08
N GLY A 196 -2.95 -7.84 41.72
CA GLY A 196 -2.63 -6.59 42.44
C GLY A 196 -1.18 -6.13 42.27
N GLY A 197 -0.53 -6.50 41.16
CA GLY A 197 0.85 -6.12 40.85
C GLY A 197 0.97 -4.71 40.25
N ASP A 198 2.21 -4.31 39.96
CA ASP A 198 2.51 -3.02 39.32
C ASP A 198 2.20 -3.05 37.81
N THR A 199 0.96 -2.66 37.49
CA THR A 199 0.46 -2.58 36.10
C THR A 199 1.22 -1.57 35.25
N LEU A 200 1.69 -0.47 35.85
CA LEU A 200 2.38 0.58 35.12
C LEU A 200 3.77 0.11 34.69
N ASN A 201 4.53 -0.47 35.63
CA ASN A 201 5.83 -1.04 35.31
C ASN A 201 5.72 -2.17 34.28
N TYR A 202 4.70 -3.04 34.40
CA TYR A 202 4.43 -4.06 33.39
C TYR A 202 4.21 -3.45 31.99
N LEU A 203 3.32 -2.46 31.87
CA LEU A 203 2.99 -1.82 30.60
C LEU A 203 4.22 -1.13 29.96
N PHE A 204 5.06 -0.46 30.74
CA PHE A 204 6.29 0.15 30.24
C PHE A 204 7.30 -0.91 29.75
N ASN A 205 7.55 -1.97 30.53
CA ASN A 205 8.47 -3.03 30.14
C ASN A 205 7.98 -3.77 28.88
N GLN A 206 6.68 -4.03 28.78
CA GLN A 206 6.09 -4.64 27.59
C GLN A 206 6.23 -3.70 26.38
N THR A 207 5.94 -2.40 26.55
CA THR A 207 6.10 -1.39 25.48
C THR A 207 7.54 -1.33 24.97
N GLU A 208 8.53 -1.33 25.87
CA GLU A 208 9.94 -1.33 25.50
C GLU A 208 10.33 -2.60 24.72
N SER A 209 9.88 -3.77 25.19
CA SER A 209 10.09 -5.06 24.51
C SER A 209 9.50 -5.06 23.09
N MET A 210 8.32 -4.46 22.91
CA MET A 210 7.66 -4.32 21.62
C MET A 210 8.44 -3.40 20.66
N PHE A 211 8.93 -2.25 21.14
CA PHE A 211 9.79 -1.37 20.33
C PHE A 211 11.14 -1.99 19.98
N ARG A 212 11.76 -2.74 20.90
CA ARG A 212 12.98 -3.51 20.62
C ARG A 212 12.73 -4.53 19.51
N THR A 213 11.61 -5.27 19.59
CA THR A 213 11.20 -6.23 18.55
C THR A 213 10.93 -5.55 17.20
N MET A 214 10.28 -4.39 17.23
CA MET A 214 10.03 -3.58 16.02
C MET A 214 11.33 -3.09 15.39
N SER A 215 12.28 -2.59 16.18
CA SER A 215 13.60 -2.13 15.72
C SER A 215 14.40 -3.26 15.05
N THR A 216 14.44 -4.44 15.68
CA THR A 216 15.07 -5.63 15.09
C THR A 216 14.42 -6.01 13.76
N ARG A 217 13.08 -5.94 13.67
CA ARG A 217 12.37 -6.20 12.41
C ARG A 217 12.76 -5.20 11.33
N ILE A 218 12.76 -3.90 11.64
CA ILE A 218 13.17 -2.85 10.68
C ILE A 218 14.59 -3.13 10.16
N LYS A 219 15.50 -3.53 11.04
CA LYS A 219 16.87 -3.90 10.65
C LYS A 219 16.88 -5.09 9.68
N THR A 220 16.20 -6.19 10.01
CA THR A 220 16.10 -7.37 9.14
C THR A 220 15.46 -7.05 7.79
N LEU A 221 14.51 -6.12 7.76
CA LEU A 221 13.92 -5.67 6.50
C LEU A 221 14.92 -4.90 5.64
N GLY A 222 15.73 -4.03 6.25
CA GLY A 222 16.84 -3.37 5.54
C GLY A 222 17.83 -4.37 4.95
N GLU A 223 18.18 -5.42 5.70
CA GLU A 223 19.03 -6.51 5.23
C GLU A 223 18.39 -7.28 4.05
N ASN A 224 17.09 -7.60 4.13
CA ASN A 224 16.35 -8.25 3.05
C ASN A 224 16.24 -7.36 1.81
N MET A 225 16.05 -6.05 1.96
CA MET A 225 16.03 -5.11 0.84
C MET A 225 17.40 -5.03 0.15
N GLY A 226 18.49 -5.04 0.93
CA GLY A 226 19.85 -5.15 0.39
C GLY A 226 20.04 -6.40 -0.45
N MET A 227 19.63 -7.56 0.07
CA MET A 227 19.68 -8.84 -0.66
C MET A 227 18.85 -8.81 -1.95
N LEU A 228 17.65 -8.23 -1.92
CA LEU A 228 16.82 -8.08 -3.12
C LEU A 228 17.49 -7.19 -4.19
N MET A 229 18.16 -6.11 -3.77
CA MET A 229 18.91 -5.25 -4.70
C MET A 229 20.13 -5.95 -5.29
N GLU A 230 20.85 -6.73 -4.50
CA GLU A 230 21.96 -7.56 -5.00
C GLU A 230 21.45 -8.59 -6.01
N ALA A 231 20.37 -9.30 -5.69
CA ALA A 231 19.75 -10.26 -6.59
C ALA A 231 19.27 -9.61 -7.89
N TYR A 232 18.66 -8.42 -7.82
CA TYR A 232 18.27 -7.64 -9.00
C TYR A 232 19.48 -7.23 -9.83
N THR A 233 20.57 -6.81 -9.20
CA THR A 233 21.81 -6.42 -9.91
C THR A 233 22.39 -7.63 -10.66
N ILE A 234 22.42 -8.80 -10.02
CA ILE A 234 22.91 -10.04 -10.66
C ILE A 234 21.96 -10.48 -11.78
N ILE A 235 20.67 -10.68 -11.50
CA ILE A 235 19.75 -11.23 -12.50
C ILE A 235 19.43 -10.22 -13.60
N GLY A 236 19.12 -8.98 -13.21
CA GLY A 236 18.78 -7.90 -14.11
C GLY A 236 19.98 -7.46 -14.97
N ILE A 237 21.09 -7.03 -14.36
CA ILE A 237 22.20 -6.46 -15.13
C ILE A 237 23.03 -7.54 -15.80
N LEU A 238 23.52 -8.55 -15.05
CA LEU A 238 24.39 -9.58 -15.62
C LEU A 238 23.63 -10.47 -16.60
N GLY A 239 22.37 -10.82 -16.31
CA GLY A 239 21.51 -11.59 -17.21
C GLY A 239 21.24 -10.86 -18.52
N VAL A 240 20.90 -9.57 -18.46
CA VAL A 240 20.71 -8.74 -19.67
C VAL A 240 22.00 -8.60 -20.45
N LEU A 241 23.12 -8.35 -19.78
CA LEU A 241 24.43 -8.21 -20.44
C LEU A 241 24.84 -9.51 -21.14
N GLY A 242 24.59 -10.66 -20.53
CA GLY A 242 24.83 -11.97 -21.13
C GLY A 242 23.99 -12.19 -22.39
N ILE A 243 22.68 -11.92 -22.32
CA ILE A 243 21.76 -12.06 -23.46
C ILE A 243 22.12 -11.06 -24.59
N PHE A 244 22.51 -9.84 -24.22
CA PHE A 244 23.02 -8.84 -25.16
C PHE A 244 24.29 -9.30 -25.88
N LEU A 245 25.27 -9.86 -25.15
CA LEU A 245 26.48 -10.41 -25.76
C LEU A 245 26.16 -11.55 -26.73
N ILE A 246 25.25 -12.46 -26.36
CA ILE A 246 24.80 -13.54 -27.24
C ILE A 246 24.18 -12.97 -28.52
N PHE A 247 23.37 -11.92 -28.41
CA PHE A 247 22.77 -11.26 -29.57
C PHE A 247 23.82 -10.59 -30.48
N VAL A 248 24.73 -9.80 -29.91
CA VAL A 248 25.78 -9.08 -30.66
C VAL A 248 26.74 -10.06 -31.34
N VAL A 249 27.23 -11.06 -30.62
CA VAL A 249 28.13 -12.10 -31.16
C VAL A 249 27.41 -12.94 -32.21
N GLY A 250 26.14 -13.29 -31.97
CA GLY A 250 25.31 -14.04 -32.92
C GLY A 250 25.07 -13.29 -34.24
N MET A 251 25.02 -11.96 -34.22
CA MET A 251 24.99 -11.15 -35.45
C MET A 251 26.36 -11.05 -36.12
N ALA A 252 27.44 -10.97 -35.35
CA ALA A 252 28.81 -10.84 -35.88
C ALA A 252 29.36 -12.14 -36.48
N LEU A 253 28.95 -13.31 -35.97
CA LEU A 253 29.41 -14.63 -36.41
C LEU A 253 28.23 -15.57 -36.72
N PRO A 254 27.55 -15.41 -37.89
CA PRO A 254 26.43 -16.25 -38.27
C PRO A 254 26.89 -17.70 -38.48
N GLY A 255 26.60 -18.59 -37.51
CA GLY A 255 26.86 -20.03 -37.63
C GLY A 255 27.72 -20.66 -36.51
N MET A 256 28.25 -19.86 -35.58
CA MET A 256 29.01 -20.38 -34.43
C MET A 256 28.34 -19.93 -33.12
N GLY A 257 27.41 -20.73 -32.61
CA GLY A 257 26.75 -20.52 -31.31
C GLY A 257 25.22 -20.41 -31.37
N MET A 258 24.62 -20.15 -30.20
CA MET A 258 23.20 -19.84 -30.06
C MET A 258 22.94 -18.43 -30.59
N SER A 259 22.29 -18.29 -31.76
CA SER A 259 21.90 -16.98 -32.27
C SER A 259 20.49 -16.61 -31.78
N LEU A 260 20.36 -15.42 -31.21
CA LEU A 260 19.06 -14.83 -30.93
C LEU A 260 18.59 -14.07 -32.17
N SER A 261 17.39 -14.38 -32.66
CA SER A 261 16.79 -13.58 -33.71
C SER A 261 16.52 -12.14 -33.23
N PRO A 262 16.54 -11.13 -34.11
CA PRO A 262 16.17 -9.76 -33.75
C PRO A 262 14.80 -9.66 -33.06
N ALA A 263 13.84 -10.49 -33.47
CA ALA A 263 12.52 -10.56 -32.85
C ALA A 263 12.56 -11.11 -31.41
N GLN A 264 13.39 -12.11 -31.11
CA GLN A 264 13.56 -12.64 -29.77
C GLN A 264 14.28 -11.66 -28.85
N PHE A 265 15.33 -11.00 -29.35
CA PHE A 265 16.03 -9.96 -28.61
C PHE A 265 15.13 -8.75 -28.31
N PHE A 266 14.26 -8.39 -29.26
CA PHE A 266 13.24 -7.37 -29.08
C PHE A 266 12.24 -7.73 -27.96
N LEU A 267 11.65 -8.93 -28.01
CA LEU A 267 10.72 -9.42 -26.99
C LEU A 267 11.38 -9.44 -25.61
N PHE A 268 12.63 -9.90 -25.55
CA PHE A 268 13.40 -9.88 -24.32
C PHE A 268 13.58 -8.45 -23.76
N SER A 269 14.04 -7.52 -24.59
CA SER A 269 14.43 -6.17 -24.14
C SER A 269 13.24 -5.29 -23.78
N PHE A 270 12.15 -5.35 -24.55
CA PHE A 270 11.01 -4.44 -24.39
C PHE A 270 9.86 -5.03 -23.56
N ILE A 271 9.80 -6.35 -23.39
CA ILE A 271 8.71 -7.01 -22.65
C ILE A 271 9.26 -7.75 -21.42
N ILE A 272 10.19 -8.69 -21.61
CA ILE A 272 10.67 -9.53 -20.50
C ILE A 272 11.44 -8.69 -19.48
N LEU A 273 12.31 -7.79 -19.92
CA LEU A 273 13.12 -6.99 -19.00
C LEU A 273 12.27 -6.05 -18.13
N PRO A 274 11.34 -5.23 -18.67
CA PRO A 274 10.41 -4.46 -17.84
C PRO A 274 9.55 -5.35 -16.94
N MET A 275 9.08 -6.51 -17.42
CA MET A 275 8.31 -7.46 -16.60
C MET A 275 9.13 -7.97 -15.43
N LEU A 276 10.41 -8.29 -15.65
CA LEU A 276 11.34 -8.71 -14.59
C LEU A 276 11.51 -7.59 -13.55
N SER A 277 11.70 -6.34 -13.98
CA SER A 277 11.74 -5.20 -13.06
C SER A 277 10.44 -5.05 -12.27
N VAL A 278 9.27 -5.24 -12.88
CA VAL A 278 7.97 -5.22 -12.18
C VAL A 278 7.87 -6.32 -11.13
N VAL A 279 8.35 -7.53 -11.43
CA VAL A 279 8.40 -8.64 -10.46
C VAL A 279 9.28 -8.29 -9.26
N PHE A 280 10.44 -7.69 -9.49
CA PHE A 280 11.32 -7.24 -8.39
C PHE A 280 10.71 -6.10 -7.58
N ILE A 281 10.04 -5.14 -8.23
CA ILE A 281 9.29 -4.08 -7.55
C ILE A 281 8.19 -4.70 -6.68
N TYR A 282 7.46 -5.68 -7.19
CA TYR A 282 6.43 -6.39 -6.44
C TYR A 282 7.01 -7.12 -5.22
N PHE A 283 8.13 -7.83 -5.37
CA PHE A 283 8.79 -8.46 -4.21
C PHE A 283 9.31 -7.44 -3.21
N ALA A 284 9.83 -6.30 -3.68
CA ALA A 284 10.28 -5.22 -2.82
C ALA A 284 9.11 -4.60 -2.04
N ASP A 285 7.97 -4.38 -2.68
CA ASP A 285 6.75 -3.87 -2.04
C ASP A 285 6.18 -4.89 -1.03
N ALA A 286 6.09 -6.16 -1.42
CA ALA A 286 5.62 -7.23 -0.54
C ALA A 286 6.53 -7.44 0.70
N ALA A 287 7.82 -7.09 0.58
CA ALA A 287 8.75 -7.14 1.70
C ALA A 287 8.67 -5.91 2.61
N GLN A 288 8.06 -4.80 2.19
CA GLN A 288 7.98 -3.57 2.99
C GLN A 288 6.97 -3.67 4.14
N ILE A 289 7.17 -2.84 5.15
CA ILE A 289 6.18 -2.63 6.21
C ILE A 289 5.05 -1.80 5.62
N SER A 290 3.82 -2.31 5.69
CA SER A 290 2.62 -1.56 5.32
C SER A 290 2.41 -0.41 6.30
N TYR A 291 2.57 0.84 5.86
CA TYR A 291 2.28 1.99 6.72
C TYR A 291 0.78 2.02 7.09
N PRO A 292 0.43 2.35 8.35
CA PRO A 292 -0.95 2.31 8.83
C PRO A 292 -1.86 3.36 8.19
N ILE A 293 -1.28 4.41 7.59
CA ILE A 293 -2.00 5.46 6.86
C ILE A 293 -1.64 5.43 5.37
N SER A 294 -2.65 5.26 4.52
CA SER A 294 -2.48 5.31 3.07
C SER A 294 -2.84 6.70 2.54
N ASN A 295 -1.88 7.38 1.89
CA ASN A 295 -2.13 8.67 1.27
C ASN A 295 -2.51 8.50 -0.21
N TRP A 296 -3.82 8.47 -0.49
CA TRP A 296 -4.35 8.31 -1.85
C TRP A 296 -4.15 9.54 -2.74
N LYS A 297 -3.77 10.70 -2.20
CA LYS A 297 -3.68 11.95 -2.98
C LYS A 297 -2.61 11.85 -4.07
N THR A 298 -1.43 11.35 -3.74
CA THR A 298 -0.34 11.13 -4.71
C THR A 298 -0.78 10.17 -5.82
N TYR A 299 -1.42 9.06 -5.45
CA TYR A 299 -1.91 8.06 -6.41
C TYR A 299 -3.03 8.59 -7.30
N SER A 300 -3.89 9.48 -6.79
CA SER A 300 -4.97 10.08 -7.58
C SER A 300 -4.44 10.99 -8.69
N VAL A 301 -3.41 11.80 -8.39
CA VAL A 301 -2.73 12.65 -9.39
C VAL A 301 -2.05 11.78 -10.43
N PHE A 302 -1.35 10.72 -10.01
CA PHE A 302 -0.72 9.76 -10.91
C PHE A 302 -1.74 9.09 -11.84
N ALA A 303 -2.86 8.60 -11.30
CA ALA A 303 -3.92 7.93 -12.07
C ALA A 303 -4.57 8.87 -13.10
N LEU A 304 -4.75 10.15 -12.76
CA LEU A 304 -5.30 11.16 -13.67
C LEU A 304 -4.35 11.46 -14.84
N CYS A 305 -3.04 11.43 -14.61
CA CYS A 305 -2.03 11.66 -15.65
C CYS A 305 -1.76 10.44 -16.53
N LEU A 306 -2.05 9.23 -16.06
CA LEU A 306 -1.82 7.96 -16.75
C LEU A 306 -2.41 7.89 -18.17
N PRO A 307 -3.70 8.24 -18.45
CA PRO A 307 -4.23 8.18 -19.81
C PRO A 307 -3.51 9.14 -20.75
N PHE A 308 -3.15 10.33 -20.27
CA PHE A 308 -2.44 11.34 -21.07
C PHE A 308 -1.02 10.88 -21.41
N SER A 309 -0.29 10.37 -20.42
CA SER A 309 1.07 9.87 -20.62
C SER A 309 1.09 8.59 -21.46
N ALA A 310 0.09 7.71 -21.34
CA ALA A 310 -0.07 6.54 -22.20
C ALA A 310 -0.36 6.93 -23.66
N LEU A 311 -1.20 7.95 -23.90
CA LEU A 311 -1.46 8.46 -25.25
C LEU A 311 -0.18 9.04 -25.87
N ILE A 312 0.54 9.91 -25.16
CA ILE A 312 1.80 10.48 -25.64
C ILE A 312 2.82 9.36 -25.88
N GLY A 313 2.95 8.43 -24.93
CA GLY A 313 3.90 7.34 -25.04
C GLY A 313 3.62 6.41 -26.20
N SER A 314 2.34 6.14 -26.48
CA SER A 314 1.93 5.36 -27.66
C SER A 314 2.42 6.02 -28.95
N GLN A 315 2.38 7.36 -29.05
CA GLN A 315 2.82 8.10 -30.21
C GLN A 315 4.35 8.28 -30.29
N LEU A 316 5.05 8.18 -29.16
CA LEU A 316 6.53 8.25 -29.14
C LEU A 316 7.20 6.90 -29.41
N THR A 317 6.57 5.78 -29.03
CA THR A 317 7.18 4.44 -29.12
C THR A 317 6.65 3.59 -30.27
N LEU A 318 5.33 3.54 -30.49
CA LEU A 318 4.74 2.62 -31.48
C LEU A 318 5.03 2.98 -32.94
N PRO A 319 5.11 4.28 -33.33
CA PRO A 319 5.46 4.64 -34.70
C PRO A 319 6.85 4.18 -35.14
N ALA A 320 7.78 3.98 -34.19
CA ALA A 320 9.11 3.43 -34.48
C ALA A 320 9.06 1.96 -34.94
N PHE A 321 7.94 1.25 -34.72
CA PHE A 321 7.78 -0.15 -35.11
C PHE A 321 6.93 -0.35 -36.36
N SER A 322 5.88 0.47 -36.54
CA SER A 322 5.12 0.49 -37.79
C SER A 322 4.44 1.83 -38.00
N GLU A 323 4.48 2.33 -39.23
CA GLU A 323 3.84 3.59 -39.63
C GLU A 323 2.32 3.59 -39.41
N SER A 324 1.68 2.41 -39.35
CA SER A 324 0.25 2.24 -39.07
C SER A 324 -0.20 2.80 -37.71
N PHE A 325 0.72 3.00 -36.75
CA PHE A 325 0.40 3.54 -35.41
C PHE A 325 0.58 5.06 -35.32
N LEU A 326 1.00 5.71 -36.41
CA LEU A 326 1.27 7.15 -36.45
C LEU A 326 -0.05 7.91 -36.63
N ILE A 327 -0.57 8.45 -35.53
CA ILE A 327 -1.78 9.28 -35.51
C ILE A 327 -1.38 10.77 -35.50
N PHE A 328 -0.29 11.11 -34.80
CA PHE A 328 0.18 12.48 -34.64
C PHE A 328 1.66 12.65 -35.05
N PRO A 329 1.94 13.03 -36.32
CA PRO A 329 3.30 13.19 -36.85
C PRO A 329 4.24 14.13 -36.07
N PRO A 330 3.79 15.26 -35.49
CA PRO A 330 4.70 16.21 -34.84
C PRO A 330 5.44 15.64 -33.62
N LEU A 331 4.81 14.73 -32.86
CA LEU A 331 5.43 14.15 -31.66
C LEU A 331 6.58 13.21 -32.03
N TYR A 332 6.40 12.40 -33.07
CA TYR A 332 7.45 11.51 -33.55
C TYR A 332 8.58 12.31 -34.22
N ASN A 333 8.27 13.38 -34.96
CA ASN A 333 9.29 14.27 -35.52
C ASN A 333 10.12 14.98 -34.44
N LEU A 334 9.52 15.33 -33.30
CA LEU A 334 10.24 15.88 -32.15
C LEU A 334 11.21 14.85 -31.55
N LEU A 335 10.84 13.57 -31.55
CA LEU A 335 11.72 12.49 -31.13
C LEU A 335 12.92 12.33 -32.09
N LEU A 336 12.69 12.39 -33.40
CA LEU A 336 13.75 12.35 -34.41
C LEU A 336 14.70 13.55 -34.27
N TRP A 337 14.14 14.74 -34.04
CA TRP A 337 14.94 15.94 -33.78
C TRP A 337 15.80 15.78 -32.51
N LEU A 338 15.24 15.22 -31.43
CA LEU A 338 16.00 14.92 -30.21
C LEU A 338 17.11 13.90 -30.44
N ARG A 339 16.85 12.85 -31.24
CA ARG A 339 17.85 11.85 -31.64
C ARG A 339 19.03 12.52 -32.35
N ASP A 340 18.74 13.37 -33.33
CA ASP A 340 19.75 14.06 -34.13
C ASP A 340 20.55 15.07 -33.29
N LEU A 341 19.89 15.76 -32.36
CA LEU A 341 20.52 16.69 -31.42
C LEU A 341 21.52 15.98 -30.48
N ILE A 342 21.20 14.75 -30.06
CA ILE A 342 22.02 13.95 -29.13
C ILE A 342 23.04 13.08 -29.88
N HIS A 343 23.04 13.10 -31.22
CA HIS A 343 23.91 12.27 -32.08
C HIS A 343 23.79 10.76 -31.81
N LEU A 344 22.56 10.28 -31.58
CA LEU A 344 22.28 8.85 -31.39
C LEU A 344 22.12 8.13 -32.73
N SER A 345 22.50 6.85 -32.77
CA SER A 345 22.38 6.01 -33.98
C SER A 345 20.93 5.69 -34.33
N GLU A 346 20.67 5.42 -35.62
CA GLU A 346 19.37 4.96 -36.10
C GLU A 346 18.93 3.67 -35.38
N GLY A 347 17.64 3.58 -35.06
CA GLY A 347 17.06 2.47 -34.27
C GLY A 347 16.97 2.70 -32.76
N THR A 348 17.54 3.79 -32.23
CA THR A 348 17.42 4.18 -30.81
C THR A 348 16.08 4.85 -30.44
N GLU A 349 15.28 5.18 -31.45
CA GLU A 349 14.03 5.93 -31.33
C GLU A 349 13.03 5.27 -30.39
N ALA A 350 12.82 3.95 -30.53
CA ALA A 350 11.92 3.21 -29.65
C ALA A 350 12.35 3.25 -28.17
N ALA A 351 13.66 3.16 -27.91
CA ALA A 351 14.19 3.20 -26.55
C ALA A 351 14.09 4.61 -25.94
N LEU A 352 14.40 5.65 -26.73
CA LEU A 352 14.24 7.05 -26.32
C LEU A 352 12.77 7.39 -26.05
N GLY A 353 11.87 6.97 -26.93
CA GLY A 353 10.43 7.18 -26.77
C GLY A 353 9.93 6.53 -25.49
N LEU A 354 10.39 5.31 -25.19
CA LEU A 354 9.99 4.58 -23.99
C LEU A 354 10.53 5.26 -22.73
N ALA A 355 11.79 5.69 -22.74
CA ALA A 355 12.40 6.41 -21.63
C ALA A 355 11.66 7.73 -21.32
N ILE A 356 11.37 8.53 -22.35
CA ILE A 356 10.61 9.79 -22.21
C ILE A 356 9.20 9.50 -21.68
N THR A 357 8.56 8.43 -22.16
CA THR A 357 7.24 8.00 -21.68
C THR A 357 7.27 7.67 -20.19
N LEU A 358 8.23 6.87 -19.73
CA LEU A 358 8.35 6.50 -18.32
C LEU A 358 8.61 7.73 -17.43
N ILE A 359 9.42 8.69 -17.91
CA ILE A 359 9.65 9.96 -17.21
C ILE A 359 8.35 10.76 -17.13
N LEU A 360 7.60 10.90 -18.23
CA LEU A 360 6.32 11.61 -18.26
C LEU A 360 5.27 10.97 -17.35
N VAL A 361 5.26 9.64 -17.24
CA VAL A 361 4.39 8.90 -16.32
C VAL A 361 4.78 9.18 -14.86
N ALA A 362 6.07 9.16 -14.53
CA ALA A 362 6.55 9.25 -13.15
C ALA A 362 6.55 10.69 -12.59
N LEU A 363 6.80 11.69 -13.43
CA LEU A 363 7.07 13.07 -13.02
C LEU A 363 5.89 13.73 -12.26
N PRO A 364 4.61 13.65 -12.71
CA PRO A 364 3.49 14.21 -11.96
C PRO A 364 3.30 13.56 -10.58
N GLY A 365 3.53 12.25 -10.50
CA GLY A 365 3.49 11.50 -9.24
C GLY A 365 4.58 11.97 -8.28
N ALA A 366 5.81 12.14 -8.77
CA ALA A 366 6.94 12.63 -7.98
C ALA A 366 6.71 14.06 -7.47
N ILE A 367 6.17 14.96 -8.30
CA ILE A 367 5.83 16.33 -7.86
C ILE A 367 4.75 16.31 -6.79
N ALA A 368 3.70 15.51 -6.97
CA ALA A 368 2.62 15.39 -5.98
C ALA A 368 3.16 14.86 -4.65
N ASP A 369 4.06 13.88 -4.70
CA ASP A 369 4.70 13.30 -3.52
C ASP A 369 5.52 14.33 -2.74
N MET A 370 6.39 15.06 -3.45
CA MET A 370 7.20 16.14 -2.86
C MET A 370 6.32 17.24 -2.23
N TYR A 371 5.17 17.54 -2.83
CA TYR A 371 4.26 18.57 -2.33
C TYR A 371 3.48 18.12 -1.09
N TYR A 372 2.89 16.93 -1.10
CA TYR A 372 2.04 16.45 -0.01
C TYR A 372 2.85 15.80 1.11
N ILE A 373 3.67 14.79 0.79
CA ILE A 373 4.44 14.04 1.78
C ILE A 373 5.62 14.86 2.28
N GLY A 374 6.31 15.59 1.39
CA GLY A 374 7.42 16.45 1.78
C GLY A 374 7.02 17.55 2.78
N ARG A 375 5.77 18.03 2.74
CA ARG A 375 5.25 18.99 3.72
C ARG A 375 4.91 18.32 5.05
N GLU A 376 4.25 17.17 5.03
CA GLU A 376 3.94 16.40 6.24
C GLU A 376 5.21 15.97 6.98
N GLY A 377 6.25 15.53 6.25
CA GLY A 377 7.56 15.20 6.81
C GLY A 377 8.22 16.39 7.52
N LYS A 378 8.23 17.57 6.89
CA LYS A 378 8.76 18.80 7.51
C LYS A 378 8.01 19.21 8.78
N ILE A 379 6.69 18.97 8.84
CA ILE A 379 5.90 19.21 10.05
C ILE A 379 6.30 18.21 11.14
N LEU A 380 6.46 16.93 10.81
CA LEU A 380 6.85 15.89 11.75
C LEU A 380 8.25 16.14 12.35
N ASP A 381 9.22 16.52 11.52
CA ASP A 381 10.55 16.91 11.98
C ASP A 381 10.51 18.12 12.92
N GLY A 382 9.66 19.10 12.60
CA GLY A 382 9.39 20.25 13.47
C GLY A 382 8.81 19.84 14.82
N ILE A 383 7.83 18.94 14.83
CA ILE A 383 7.22 18.40 16.06
C ILE A 383 8.27 17.66 16.91
N ASN A 384 9.10 16.81 16.30
CA ASN A 384 10.12 16.05 17.02
C ASN A 384 11.15 16.97 17.69
N ASN A 385 11.64 17.97 16.97
CA ASN A 385 12.56 18.97 17.51
C ASN A 385 11.90 19.78 18.64
N PHE A 386 10.64 20.18 18.46
CA PHE A 386 9.86 20.86 19.49
C PHE A 386 9.70 19.99 20.75
N LEU A 387 9.32 18.72 20.60
CA LEU A 387 9.15 17.81 21.75
C LEU A 387 10.46 17.59 22.51
N ARG A 388 11.60 17.52 21.81
CA ARG A 388 12.92 17.45 22.45
C ARG A 388 13.18 18.70 23.29
N ASP A 389 13.02 19.89 22.70
CA ASP A 389 13.22 21.16 23.39
C ASP A 389 12.21 21.36 24.55
N LEU A 390 10.99 20.87 24.38
CA LEU A 390 9.95 20.90 25.40
C LEU A 390 10.35 20.05 26.61
N VAL A 391 10.90 18.86 26.38
CA VAL A 391 11.41 18.02 27.47
C VAL A 391 12.58 18.69 28.18
N GLU A 392 13.51 19.31 27.45
CA GLU A 392 14.65 20.04 28.02
C GLU A 392 14.21 21.24 28.86
N THR A 393 13.28 22.05 28.36
CA THR A 393 12.70 23.17 29.12
C THR A 393 11.88 22.70 30.31
N ARG A 394 11.16 21.58 30.22
CA ARG A 394 10.44 21.02 31.37
C ARG A 394 11.39 20.58 32.50
N LYS A 395 12.63 20.18 32.20
CA LYS A 395 13.63 19.87 33.24
C LYS A 395 13.95 21.09 34.12
N SER A 396 13.70 22.32 33.67
CA SER A 396 13.87 23.52 34.48
C SER A 396 12.71 23.79 35.45
N GLY A 397 11.68 22.93 35.47
CA GLY A 397 10.54 23.05 36.39
C GLY A 397 9.45 24.03 35.96
N LEU A 398 9.51 24.58 34.74
CA LEU A 398 8.45 25.42 34.19
C LEU A 398 7.17 24.61 33.92
N ALA A 399 6.01 25.27 34.08
CA ALA A 399 4.72 24.70 33.71
C ALA A 399 4.64 24.47 32.18
N PRO A 400 3.94 23.42 31.69
CA PRO A 400 3.88 23.08 30.27
C PRO A 400 3.48 24.24 29.37
N GLU A 401 2.54 25.07 29.80
CA GLU A 401 2.05 26.24 29.07
C GLU A 401 3.14 27.30 28.91
N ARG A 402 3.94 27.51 29.96
CA ARG A 402 5.07 28.44 29.92
C ARG A 402 6.19 27.91 29.04
N CYS A 403 6.43 26.60 29.03
CA CYS A 403 7.40 25.99 28.12
C CYS A 403 6.98 26.15 26.65
N ILE A 404 5.71 25.88 26.32
CA ILE A 404 5.16 26.08 24.98
C ILE A 404 5.34 27.53 24.54
N HIS A 405 5.03 28.49 25.42
CA HIS A 405 5.19 29.91 25.13
C HIS A 405 6.65 30.31 24.90
N ALA A 406 7.58 29.81 25.73
CA ALA A 406 9.01 30.10 25.59
C ALA A 406 9.59 29.54 24.28
N LEU A 407 9.08 28.41 23.82
CA LEU A 407 9.52 27.75 22.59
C LEU A 407 8.82 28.26 21.33
N ALA A 408 7.68 28.94 21.45
CA ALA A 408 6.92 29.43 20.30
C ALA A 408 7.69 30.40 19.39
N GLY A 409 8.70 31.10 19.92
CA GLY A 409 9.57 32.00 19.14
C GLY A 409 10.75 31.31 18.43
N ARG A 410 10.92 29.99 18.55
CA ARG A 410 11.97 29.21 17.87
C ARG A 410 11.49 28.72 16.51
N ASP A 411 12.45 28.49 15.61
CA ASP A 411 12.15 27.94 14.29
C ASP A 411 12.10 26.39 14.32
N TYR A 412 10.90 25.86 14.11
CA TYR A 412 10.59 24.44 13.89
C TYR A 412 10.09 24.18 12.46
N GLY A 413 10.47 25.03 11.50
CA GLY A 413 10.10 24.88 10.10
C GLY A 413 8.61 25.00 9.85
N ALA A 414 8.02 24.02 9.17
CA ALA A 414 6.59 24.03 8.84
C ALA A 414 5.67 23.94 10.07
N PHE A 415 6.20 23.46 11.21
CA PHE A 415 5.46 23.38 12.46
C PHE A 415 5.36 24.72 13.21
N SER A 416 6.28 25.67 12.97
CA SER A 416 6.35 26.96 13.68
C SER A 416 5.01 27.71 13.65
N LYS A 417 4.35 27.75 12.48
CA LYS A 417 3.06 28.41 12.32
C LYS A 417 1.95 27.81 13.20
N TYR A 418 1.96 26.48 13.36
CA TYR A 418 1.02 25.79 14.24
C TYR A 418 1.37 26.05 15.71
N LEU A 419 2.65 26.04 16.06
CA LEU A 419 3.11 26.32 17.42
C LEU A 419 2.78 27.74 17.88
N GLU A 420 2.97 28.74 17.01
CA GLU A 420 2.54 30.13 17.27
C GLU A 420 1.04 30.21 17.52
N THR A 421 0.25 29.51 16.71
CA THR A 421 -1.22 29.46 16.86
C THR A 421 -1.62 28.80 18.18
N ILE A 422 -0.98 27.69 18.55
CA ILE A 422 -1.18 27.01 19.84
C ILE A 422 -0.83 27.95 20.99
N SER A 423 0.32 28.62 20.92
CA SER A 423 0.77 29.57 21.94
C SER A 423 -0.19 30.74 22.11
N MET A 424 -0.70 31.32 21.01
CA MET A 424 -1.71 32.39 21.05
C MET A 424 -3.02 31.92 21.69
N LYS A 425 -3.53 30.73 21.31
CA LYS A 425 -4.75 30.18 21.91
C LYS A 425 -4.57 29.91 23.42
N ILE A 426 -3.40 29.44 23.85
CA ILE A 426 -3.07 29.28 25.28
C ILE A 426 -3.06 30.65 25.99
N HIS A 427 -2.47 31.67 25.37
CA HIS A 427 -2.43 33.03 25.91
C HIS A 427 -3.83 33.62 26.10
N TRP A 428 -4.78 33.28 25.21
CA TRP A 428 -6.18 33.66 25.31
C TRP A 428 -7.01 32.82 26.29
N GLY A 429 -6.38 31.89 27.03
CA GLY A 429 -7.04 31.09 28.06
C GLY A 429 -7.87 29.93 27.53
N TYR A 430 -7.70 29.53 26.27
CA TYR A 430 -8.37 28.34 25.76
C TYR A 430 -7.80 27.07 26.42
N PRO A 431 -8.65 26.12 26.84
CA PRO A 431 -8.18 24.87 27.42
C PRO A 431 -7.45 24.05 26.35
N LEU A 432 -6.33 23.42 26.70
CA LEU A 432 -5.52 22.58 25.80
C LEU A 432 -6.37 21.54 25.05
N ARG A 433 -7.35 20.94 25.72
CA ARG A 433 -8.28 19.98 25.11
C ARG A 433 -9.01 20.55 23.89
N LYS A 434 -9.39 21.83 23.90
CA LYS A 434 -10.07 22.48 22.78
C LYS A 434 -9.08 22.85 21.67
N ILE A 435 -7.87 23.26 22.06
CA ILE A 435 -6.79 23.63 21.12
C ILE A 435 -6.33 22.44 20.28
N PHE A 436 -6.27 21.23 20.85
CA PHE A 436 -5.85 20.03 20.13
C PHE A 436 -6.95 19.37 19.29
N VAL A 437 -8.21 19.78 19.44
CA VAL A 437 -9.37 19.24 18.69
C VAL A 437 -9.74 20.12 17.49
N GLU A 438 -9.44 21.41 17.57
CA GLU A 438 -9.59 22.40 16.49
C GLU A 438 -8.29 22.56 15.68
#